data_AF-A0A0K1PYY7-F1
#
_entry.id   AF-A0A0K1PYY7-F1
#
_cell.length_a   1.000
_cell.length_b   1.000
_cell.length_c   1.000
_cell.angle_alpha   90.00
_cell.angle_beta   90.00
_cell.angle_gamma   90.00
#
_symmetry.space_group_name_H-M   'P 1'
#
loop_
_entity.id
_entity.type
_entity.pdbx_description
1 polymer ?
#
loop_
_entity_poly.entity_id
_entity_poly.type
_entity_poly.pdbx_seq_one_letter_code
_entity_poly.pdbx_strand_id
1 'polypeptide(L)'
;MIEGQLSQTSVSPPAANVRVAVVWNTSTTGFKTSVDVPVAPEFPSKFRLELQDTPPTTAMVGPSGEADPTVGNPGVGGRSRPLANGPSNFAYAIGSVVAYEDLDQNHQLGLIDALTPPTDRVLGSNDELLIVYVEGDPLQAGAIFTSTPPPVQGYNLLRRPRCSQGSSAAPPTCPPMTWLPISTPYDLPLTADPQLAELMCRGANGRADAETTTTPAPKPAPGPNGWPAANTEGLNCNADGQSYTLTRCQTSSQGLCKDALQSCTQETWTLPSTPPPAEWPCPIE
;
A
#
# COMPACT_ATOMS: atom_id res chain seq x y z
N MET A 1 12.25 10.50 -20.70
CA MET A 1 11.17 10.01 -21.60
C MET A 1 10.84 8.58 -21.21
N ILE A 2 9.56 8.29 -20.98
CA ILE A 2 9.05 6.93 -20.78
C ILE A 2 8.21 6.56 -21.99
N GLU A 3 8.53 5.43 -22.61
CA GLU A 3 7.70 4.80 -23.63
C GLU A 3 6.96 3.64 -22.99
N GLY A 4 5.63 3.65 -23.06
CA GLY A 4 4.82 2.64 -22.41
C GLY A 4 3.67 2.15 -23.26
N GLN A 5 3.06 1.08 -22.79
CA GLN A 5 1.92 0.45 -23.40
C GLN A 5 0.87 0.13 -22.33
N LEU A 6 -0.37 0.48 -22.61
CA LEU A 6 -1.51 -0.02 -21.85
C LEU A 6 -1.85 -1.43 -22.33
N SER A 7 -1.81 -2.40 -21.42
CA SER A 7 -2.22 -3.78 -21.69
C SER A 7 -3.52 -4.09 -20.95
N GLN A 8 -4.49 -4.68 -21.65
CA GLN A 8 -5.77 -5.06 -21.06
C GLN A 8 -5.67 -6.52 -20.60
N THR A 9 -5.68 -6.75 -19.27
CA THR A 9 -5.57 -8.11 -18.72
C THR A 9 -6.93 -8.73 -18.41
N SER A 10 -7.95 -7.92 -18.11
CA SER A 10 -9.36 -8.31 -18.00
C SER A 10 -10.26 -7.08 -17.78
N VAL A 11 -11.57 -7.23 -17.99
CA VAL A 11 -12.67 -6.24 -17.90
C VAL A 11 -12.93 -5.38 -19.16
N SER A 12 -14.21 -5.09 -19.41
CA SER A 12 -14.77 -4.22 -20.46
C SER A 12 -13.86 -3.02 -20.77
N PRO A 13 -13.68 -2.66 -22.06
CA PRO A 13 -12.92 -1.46 -22.41
C PRO A 13 -13.49 -0.23 -21.68
N PRO A 14 -12.63 0.70 -21.23
CA PRO A 14 -13.05 1.96 -20.62
C PRO A 14 -13.97 2.74 -21.58
N ALA A 15 -14.90 3.50 -21.02
CA ALA A 15 -16.00 4.08 -21.80
C ALA A 15 -15.54 5.25 -22.68
N ALA A 16 -14.61 6.10 -22.18
CA ALA A 16 -13.93 7.17 -22.93
C ALA A 16 -12.78 7.78 -22.09
N ASN A 17 -12.10 8.81 -22.63
CA ASN A 17 -11.21 9.73 -21.88
C ASN A 17 -10.12 9.10 -21.01
N VAL A 18 -9.44 8.08 -21.53
CA VAL A 18 -8.31 7.47 -20.83
C VAL A 18 -7.10 8.40 -20.88
N ARG A 19 -6.46 8.59 -19.72
CA ARG A 19 -5.27 9.40 -19.56
C ARG A 19 -4.24 8.66 -18.74
N VAL A 20 -2.98 9.06 -18.87
CA VAL A 20 -1.88 8.52 -18.09
C VAL A 20 -1.17 9.66 -17.38
N ALA A 21 -1.00 9.51 -16.06
CA ALA A 21 -0.32 10.49 -15.23
C ALA A 21 0.79 9.86 -14.39
N VAL A 22 1.77 10.67 -14.01
CA VAL A 22 2.75 10.31 -12.97
C VAL A 22 2.30 10.87 -11.63
N VAL A 23 2.17 9.97 -10.66
CA VAL A 23 1.72 10.24 -9.31
C VAL A 23 2.90 10.06 -8.35
N TRP A 24 3.38 11.15 -7.74
CA TRP A 24 4.52 11.18 -6.82
C TRP A 24 4.10 10.95 -5.37
N ASN A 25 4.83 10.09 -4.66
CA ASN A 25 4.72 9.96 -3.21
C ASN A 25 5.28 11.21 -2.52
N THR A 26 4.49 11.83 -1.64
CA THR A 26 4.98 12.89 -0.75
C THR A 26 5.18 12.36 0.67
N SER A 27 6.14 12.94 1.38
CA SER A 27 6.49 12.55 2.75
C SER A 27 5.48 13.05 3.80
N THR A 28 4.62 14.02 3.44
CA THR A 28 3.77 14.75 4.39
C THR A 28 2.29 14.82 4.01
N THR A 29 1.91 14.78 2.71
CA THR A 29 0.54 15.10 2.27
C THR A 29 0.05 14.24 1.10
N GLY A 30 0.37 12.92 1.09
CA GLY A 30 -0.12 11.96 0.10
C GLY A 30 0.45 12.11 -1.31
N PHE A 31 -0.38 11.99 -2.35
CA PHE A 31 0.10 12.00 -3.73
C PHE A 31 0.08 13.39 -4.39
N LYS A 32 0.92 13.60 -5.40
CA LYS A 32 0.88 14.78 -6.32
C LYS A 32 1.06 14.34 -7.77
N THR A 33 0.34 14.96 -8.70
CA THR A 33 0.54 14.76 -10.13
C THR A 33 1.50 15.80 -10.71
N SER A 34 2.21 15.44 -11.78
CA SER A 34 3.21 16.33 -12.41
C SER A 34 3.15 16.35 -13.93
N VAL A 35 2.86 15.19 -14.55
CA VAL A 35 2.78 15.03 -15.99
C VAL A 35 1.52 14.23 -16.28
N ASP A 36 0.75 14.69 -17.25
CA ASP A 36 -0.52 14.14 -17.67
C ASP A 36 -0.59 14.13 -19.20
N VAL A 37 -0.90 12.97 -19.79
CA VAL A 37 -1.05 12.84 -21.24
C VAL A 37 -2.34 12.08 -21.60
N PRO A 38 -3.09 12.52 -22.62
CA PRO A 38 -4.23 11.77 -23.13
C PRO A 38 -3.76 10.50 -23.85
N VAL A 39 -4.53 9.42 -23.75
CA VAL A 39 -4.26 8.14 -24.42
C VAL A 39 -5.51 7.63 -25.12
N ALA A 40 -5.37 7.15 -26.35
CA ALA A 40 -6.49 6.54 -27.05
C ALA A 40 -6.94 5.26 -26.32
N PRO A 41 -8.24 5.06 -26.06
CA PRO A 41 -8.78 3.87 -25.38
C PRO A 41 -8.83 2.64 -26.31
N GLU A 42 -7.83 2.48 -27.19
CA GLU A 42 -7.68 1.35 -28.11
C GLU A 42 -6.56 0.45 -27.59
N PHE A 43 -6.87 -0.78 -27.18
CA PHE A 43 -5.91 -1.66 -26.52
C PHE A 43 -5.34 -2.72 -27.48
N PRO A 44 -4.02 -2.94 -27.49
CA PRO A 44 -3.00 -2.22 -26.70
C PRO A 44 -2.78 -0.78 -27.20
N SER A 45 -2.73 0.18 -26.27
CA SER A 45 -2.48 1.59 -26.60
C SER A 45 -1.06 1.96 -26.22
N LYS A 46 -0.35 2.66 -27.12
CA LYS A 46 0.99 3.18 -26.81
C LYS A 46 0.86 4.59 -26.27
N PHE A 47 1.66 4.90 -25.25
CA PHE A 47 1.76 6.24 -24.70
C PHE A 47 3.21 6.66 -24.52
N ARG A 48 3.42 7.97 -24.43
CA ARG A 48 4.74 8.58 -24.22
C ARG A 48 4.61 9.67 -23.18
N LEU A 49 5.39 9.56 -22.10
CA LEU A 49 5.49 10.57 -21.05
C LEU A 49 6.81 11.32 -21.16
N GLU A 50 6.72 12.63 -21.33
CA GLU A 50 7.86 13.54 -21.31
C GLU A 50 8.06 14.11 -19.91
N LEU A 51 9.01 13.52 -19.18
CA LEU A 51 9.40 14.00 -17.85
C LEU A 51 10.59 14.95 -18.01
N GLN A 52 10.30 16.25 -18.05
CA GLN A 52 11.32 17.31 -18.21
C GLN A 52 11.52 18.12 -16.93
N ASP A 53 10.42 18.43 -16.25
CA ASP A 53 10.43 19.20 -15.01
C ASP A 53 10.72 18.30 -13.81
N THR A 54 11.50 18.79 -12.84
CA THR A 54 11.74 18.07 -11.59
C THR A 54 10.42 17.72 -10.88
N PRO A 55 10.37 16.62 -10.11
CA PRO A 55 9.22 16.32 -9.26
C PRO A 55 8.87 17.50 -8.34
N PRO A 56 7.61 17.60 -7.88
CA PRO A 56 7.22 18.59 -6.89
C PRO A 56 8.15 18.54 -5.67
N THR A 57 8.55 19.70 -5.14
CA THR A 57 9.46 19.77 -3.98
C THR A 57 8.95 18.99 -2.77
N THR A 58 7.63 18.94 -2.57
CA THR A 58 6.98 18.15 -1.51
C THR A 58 7.14 16.64 -1.66
N ALA A 59 7.48 16.16 -2.86
CA ALA A 59 7.77 14.75 -3.14
C ALA A 59 9.26 14.39 -3.00
N MET A 60 10.13 15.39 -2.91
CA MET A 60 11.57 15.18 -2.78
C MET A 60 11.91 14.77 -1.34
N VAL A 61 12.69 13.71 -1.23
CA VAL A 61 13.26 13.17 0.01
C VAL A 61 14.77 13.42 -0.04
N GLY A 62 15.29 14.18 0.92
CA GLY A 62 16.70 14.58 0.96
C GLY A 62 16.91 15.79 1.85
N PRO A 63 18.09 16.42 1.85
CA PRO A 63 18.37 17.67 2.52
C PRO A 63 17.69 18.81 1.74
N SER A 64 16.37 18.79 1.64
CA SER A 64 15.64 20.02 1.34
C SER A 64 15.86 20.95 2.54
N GLY A 65 16.11 22.23 2.26
CA GLY A 65 16.28 23.27 3.30
C GLY A 65 15.01 23.56 4.11
N GLU A 66 14.05 22.62 4.15
CA GLU A 66 12.84 22.71 4.95
C GLU A 66 13.14 22.17 6.35
N ALA A 67 13.06 23.05 7.36
CA ALA A 67 13.31 22.68 8.73
C ALA A 67 12.37 21.55 9.16
N ASP A 68 12.95 20.47 9.71
CA ASP A 68 12.22 19.32 10.25
C ASP A 68 11.17 19.78 11.29
N PRO A 69 9.86 19.71 11.01
CA PRO A 69 8.83 20.10 11.97
C PRO A 69 8.68 19.09 13.12
N THR A 70 9.43 17.98 13.12
CA THR A 70 9.34 16.91 14.12
C THR A 70 10.33 17.02 15.27
N VAL A 71 11.07 18.13 15.40
CA VAL A 71 11.80 18.46 16.65
C VAL A 71 10.79 18.85 17.74
N GLY A 72 10.01 17.88 18.22
CA GLY A 72 9.00 18.07 19.25
C GLY A 72 8.12 16.86 19.59
N ASN A 73 8.06 15.79 18.79
CA ASN A 73 7.12 14.68 19.05
C ASN A 73 7.78 13.27 18.94
N PRO A 74 8.12 12.60 20.07
CA PRO A 74 8.85 11.33 20.07
C PRO A 74 8.01 10.06 19.75
N GLY A 75 6.83 10.16 19.15
CA GLY A 75 5.82 9.09 19.24
C GLY A 75 5.39 8.36 17.96
N VAL A 76 5.84 8.71 16.75
CA VAL A 76 5.27 8.16 15.50
C VAL A 76 6.27 7.27 14.76
N GLY A 77 5.91 6.01 14.56
CA GLY A 77 6.77 4.96 14.04
C GLY A 77 7.27 5.18 12.60
N GLY A 78 8.55 4.86 12.39
CA GLY A 78 9.08 4.28 11.16
C GLY A 78 9.03 5.12 9.89
N ARG A 79 8.98 6.45 9.96
CA ARG A 79 9.35 7.28 8.80
C ARG A 79 10.88 7.25 8.70
N SER A 80 11.40 6.77 7.58
CA SER A 80 12.84 6.82 7.29
C SER A 80 13.29 8.27 7.40
N ARG A 81 13.91 8.62 8.54
CA ARG A 81 14.59 9.90 8.70
C ARG A 81 15.52 10.08 7.50
N PRO A 82 15.66 11.30 6.93
CA PRO A 82 16.84 11.63 6.16
C PRO A 82 18.03 11.14 6.98
N LEU A 83 18.90 10.32 6.40
CA LEU A 83 20.10 9.87 7.09
C LEU A 83 20.72 11.12 7.73
N ALA A 84 20.79 11.18 9.06
CA ALA A 84 21.26 12.39 9.75
C ALA A 84 22.70 12.78 9.34
N ASN A 85 23.37 11.86 8.64
CA ASN A 85 24.69 11.99 8.03
C ASN A 85 24.67 11.72 6.51
N GLY A 86 23.53 11.86 5.85
CA GLY A 86 23.44 11.81 4.39
C GLY A 86 24.20 12.99 3.78
N PRO A 87 24.73 12.86 2.56
CA PRO A 87 25.35 13.99 1.88
C PRO A 87 24.36 15.12 1.72
N SER A 88 24.83 16.35 1.90
CA SER A 88 24.05 17.57 1.71
C SER A 88 23.56 17.78 0.27
N ASN A 89 23.96 16.95 -0.69
CA ASN A 89 23.67 17.11 -2.11
C ASN A 89 22.86 15.98 -2.71
N PHE A 90 22.28 15.06 -1.93
CA PHE A 90 21.49 13.94 -2.47
C PHE A 90 20.00 14.07 -2.15
N ALA A 91 19.14 14.09 -3.16
CA ALA A 91 17.70 14.04 -2.99
C ALA A 91 17.06 13.11 -4.02
N TYR A 92 15.88 12.56 -3.72
CA TYR A 92 15.16 11.69 -4.64
C TYR A 92 13.65 11.80 -4.46
N ALA A 93 12.88 11.46 -5.49
CA ALA A 93 11.43 11.29 -5.39
C ALA A 93 11.03 9.95 -6.02
N ILE A 94 9.98 9.34 -5.49
CA ILE A 94 9.42 8.07 -6.00
C ILE A 94 7.98 8.33 -6.45
N GLY A 95 7.62 7.83 -7.61
CA GLY A 95 6.26 7.91 -8.15
C GLY A 95 5.86 6.65 -8.91
N SER A 96 4.58 6.61 -9.28
CA SER A 96 3.96 5.54 -10.06
C SER A 96 3.31 6.13 -11.31
N VAL A 97 3.26 5.34 -12.39
CA VAL A 97 2.46 5.68 -13.57
C VAL A 97 1.07 5.11 -13.39
N VAL A 98 0.06 5.94 -13.56
CA VAL A 98 -1.34 5.56 -13.36
C VAL A 98 -2.13 5.86 -14.61
N ALA A 99 -2.89 4.87 -15.08
CA ALA A 99 -3.93 5.05 -16.08
C ALA A 99 -5.24 5.36 -15.36
N TYR A 100 -5.96 6.38 -15.82
CA TYR A 100 -7.25 6.77 -15.25
C TYR A 100 -8.23 7.22 -16.34
N GLU A 101 -9.52 7.15 -16.02
CA GLU A 101 -10.62 7.71 -16.78
C GLU A 101 -10.94 9.09 -16.19
N ASP A 102 -10.75 10.13 -17.00
CA ASP A 102 -11.02 11.53 -16.69
C ASP A 102 -12.52 11.79 -16.85
N LEU A 103 -13.26 11.70 -15.74
CA LEU A 103 -14.72 11.72 -15.73
C LEU A 103 -15.29 13.14 -15.71
N ASP A 104 -14.56 14.10 -15.10
CA ASP A 104 -14.96 15.50 -15.07
C ASP A 104 -14.37 16.34 -16.22
N GLN A 105 -13.51 15.74 -17.04
CA GLN A 105 -12.89 16.32 -18.23
C GLN A 105 -11.98 17.52 -17.91
N ASN A 106 -11.43 17.57 -16.70
CA ASN A 106 -10.53 18.65 -16.28
C ASN A 106 -9.06 18.41 -16.71
N HIS A 107 -8.77 17.25 -17.32
CA HIS A 107 -7.45 16.82 -17.80
C HIS A 107 -6.40 16.64 -16.68
N GLN A 108 -6.85 16.32 -15.47
CA GLN A 108 -6.02 16.14 -14.30
C GLN A 108 -6.60 15.05 -13.39
N LEU A 109 -5.75 14.12 -12.95
CA LEU A 109 -6.16 13.14 -11.96
C LEU A 109 -6.60 13.84 -10.66
N GLY A 110 -7.89 13.76 -10.36
CA GLY A 110 -8.55 14.28 -9.17
C GLY A 110 -8.19 13.48 -7.91
N LEU A 111 -7.07 13.83 -7.28
CA LEU A 111 -6.68 13.25 -6.00
C LEU A 111 -7.65 13.65 -4.88
N ILE A 112 -8.18 12.66 -4.18
CA ILE A 112 -9.24 12.80 -3.16
C ILE A 112 -8.72 12.69 -1.73
N ASP A 113 -9.44 13.36 -0.83
CA ASP A 113 -9.33 13.13 0.61
C ASP A 113 -10.14 11.89 1.01
N ALA A 114 -9.87 11.33 2.20
CA ALA A 114 -10.41 10.04 2.62
C ALA A 114 -11.93 9.88 2.65
N LEU A 115 -12.67 10.98 2.75
CA LEU A 115 -14.14 10.98 2.82
C LEU A 115 -14.80 11.44 1.53
N THR A 116 -14.02 11.82 0.51
CA THR A 116 -14.55 12.35 -0.75
C THR A 116 -14.61 11.22 -1.78
N PRO A 117 -15.75 11.00 -2.47
CA PRO A 117 -15.79 10.03 -3.56
C PRO A 117 -14.83 10.47 -4.68
N PRO A 118 -14.20 9.51 -5.38
CA PRO A 118 -13.27 9.83 -6.44
C PRO A 118 -14.00 10.50 -7.61
N THR A 119 -13.42 11.61 -8.08
CA THR A 119 -13.93 12.32 -9.26
C THR A 119 -13.58 11.55 -10.52
N ASP A 120 -12.36 11.00 -10.58
CA ASP A 120 -11.88 10.14 -11.65
C ASP A 120 -11.86 8.67 -11.27
N ARG A 121 -11.68 7.80 -12.25
CA ARG A 121 -11.55 6.36 -12.00
C ARG A 121 -10.18 5.86 -12.41
N VAL A 122 -9.39 5.38 -11.46
CA VAL A 122 -8.14 4.67 -11.78
C VAL A 122 -8.46 3.34 -12.46
N LEU A 123 -7.77 3.11 -13.58
CA LEU A 123 -7.92 1.94 -14.44
C LEU A 123 -6.75 0.97 -14.31
N GLY A 124 -5.57 1.44 -13.90
CA GLY A 124 -4.36 0.62 -13.87
C GLY A 124 -3.13 1.33 -13.32
N SER A 125 -2.21 0.56 -12.76
CA SER A 125 -0.84 0.94 -12.37
C SER A 125 0.04 -0.29 -12.50
N ASN A 126 1.34 -0.10 -12.73
CA ASN A 126 2.30 -1.17 -12.54
C ASN A 126 2.81 -1.12 -11.10
N ASP A 127 2.60 -2.18 -10.33
CA ASP A 127 3.00 -2.24 -8.93
C ASP A 127 4.43 -2.74 -8.72
N GLU A 128 5.03 -3.30 -9.78
CA GLU A 128 6.43 -3.73 -9.82
C GLU A 128 7.37 -2.67 -10.40
N LEU A 129 6.89 -1.64 -11.10
CA LEU A 129 7.71 -0.59 -11.71
C LEU A 129 7.38 0.79 -11.17
N LEU A 130 8.35 1.37 -10.48
CA LEU A 130 8.30 2.74 -9.95
C LEU A 130 9.15 3.67 -10.81
N ILE A 131 8.72 4.93 -10.93
CA ILE A 131 9.57 6.02 -11.44
C ILE A 131 10.33 6.59 -10.24
N VAL A 132 11.63 6.78 -10.40
CA VAL A 132 12.45 7.46 -9.40
C VAL A 132 13.21 8.60 -10.05
N TYR A 133 13.11 9.79 -9.48
CA TYR A 133 13.97 10.91 -9.82
C TYR A 133 15.10 11.00 -8.80
N VAL A 134 16.33 11.17 -9.26
CA VAL A 134 17.54 11.29 -8.42
C VAL A 134 18.25 12.60 -8.70
N GLU A 135 18.54 13.34 -7.64
CA GLU A 135 19.37 14.54 -7.64
C GLU A 135 20.65 14.26 -6.83
N GLY A 136 21.80 14.69 -7.35
CA GLY A 136 23.10 14.45 -6.72
C GLY A 136 23.75 13.10 -7.05
N ASP A 137 24.70 12.69 -6.22
CA ASP A 137 25.45 11.44 -6.36
C ASP A 137 24.73 10.28 -5.63
N PRO A 138 24.16 9.30 -6.36
CA PRO A 138 23.44 8.18 -5.76
C PRO A 138 24.32 7.24 -4.95
N LEU A 139 25.63 7.18 -5.18
CA LEU A 139 26.53 6.29 -4.46
C LEU A 139 26.59 6.58 -2.96
N GLN A 140 26.10 7.74 -2.56
CA GLN A 140 26.09 8.19 -1.19
C GLN A 140 24.77 7.91 -0.45
N ALA A 141 23.74 7.41 -1.14
CA ALA A 141 22.37 7.31 -0.63
C ALA A 141 22.05 5.98 0.07
N GLY A 142 23.06 5.15 0.32
CA GLY A 142 22.92 3.86 1.01
C GLY A 142 22.60 2.69 0.07
N ALA A 143 22.32 1.53 0.68
CA ALA A 143 22.41 0.23 0.03
C ALA A 143 21.54 0.04 -1.23
N ILE A 144 20.34 0.65 -1.27
CA ILE A 144 19.41 0.53 -2.41
C ILE A 144 19.95 1.28 -3.64
N PHE A 145 20.74 2.34 -3.44
CA PHE A 145 21.34 3.14 -4.51
C PHE A 145 22.75 2.68 -4.89
N THR A 146 23.34 1.75 -4.13
CA THR A 146 24.64 1.11 -4.43
C THR A 146 24.51 -0.25 -5.10
N SER A 147 23.32 -0.62 -5.58
CA SER A 147 23.11 -1.85 -6.37
C SER A 147 23.84 -1.79 -7.71
N THR A 148 23.92 -2.91 -8.42
CA THR A 148 24.57 -3.00 -9.73
C THR A 148 23.55 -3.33 -10.83
N PRO A 149 23.34 -2.47 -11.84
CA PRO A 149 23.88 -1.10 -11.94
C PRO A 149 23.24 -0.15 -10.91
N PRO A 150 23.94 0.93 -10.49
CA PRO A 150 23.35 1.98 -9.68
C PRO A 150 22.42 2.84 -10.55
N PRO A 151 21.48 3.59 -9.94
CA PRO A 151 20.74 4.60 -10.68
C PRO A 151 21.67 5.72 -11.16
N VAL A 152 21.22 6.47 -12.15
CA VAL A 152 21.90 7.69 -12.62
C VAL A 152 21.18 8.93 -12.13
N GLN A 153 21.82 10.09 -12.19
CA GLN A 153 21.13 11.36 -11.95
C GLN A 153 19.99 11.56 -12.96
N GLY A 154 18.86 12.11 -12.50
CA GLY A 154 17.64 12.28 -13.27
C GLY A 154 16.65 11.14 -13.09
N TYR A 155 15.88 10.84 -14.14
CA TYR A 155 14.83 9.82 -14.10
C TYR A 155 15.37 8.41 -14.31
N ASN A 156 14.88 7.49 -13.49
CA ASN A 156 15.17 6.07 -13.52
C ASN A 156 13.87 5.28 -13.36
N LEU A 157 13.91 4.00 -13.73
CA LEU A 157 12.91 3.03 -13.32
C LEU A 157 13.49 2.12 -12.25
N LEU A 158 12.69 1.83 -11.23
CA LEU A 158 13.03 0.87 -10.18
C LEU A 158 12.04 -0.30 -10.27
N ARG A 159 12.56 -1.49 -10.57
CA ARG A 159 11.79 -2.72 -10.45
C ARG A 159 11.80 -3.20 -9.01
N ARG A 160 10.62 -3.32 -8.43
CA ARG A 160 10.35 -3.87 -7.10
C ARG A 160 9.49 -5.12 -7.24
N PRO A 161 10.10 -6.31 -7.32
CA PRO A 161 9.37 -7.56 -7.48
C PRO A 161 8.42 -7.80 -6.31
N ARG A 162 7.26 -8.40 -6.56
CA ARG A 162 6.40 -8.89 -5.47
C ARG A 162 7.15 -9.95 -4.65
N CYS A 163 7.14 -9.81 -3.33
CA CYS A 163 7.65 -10.86 -2.46
C CYS A 163 6.70 -12.05 -2.49
N SER A 164 7.23 -13.26 -2.60
CA SER A 164 6.41 -14.46 -2.38
C SER A 164 5.97 -14.45 -0.91
N GLN A 165 4.66 -14.54 -0.66
CA GLN A 165 4.19 -14.79 0.70
C GLN A 165 4.77 -16.14 1.14
N GLY A 166 5.68 -16.11 2.10
CA GLY A 166 6.20 -17.32 2.72
C GLY A 166 5.05 -18.08 3.37
N SER A 167 5.18 -19.40 3.51
CA SER A 167 4.35 -20.12 4.48
C SER A 167 4.60 -19.54 5.89
N SER A 168 3.67 -19.74 6.82
CA SER A 168 3.75 -19.22 8.21
C SER A 168 5.05 -19.57 8.97
N ALA A 169 5.86 -20.49 8.43
CA ALA A 169 7.12 -20.93 9.01
C ALA A 169 8.38 -20.28 8.40
N ALA A 170 8.29 -19.49 7.32
CA ALA A 170 9.44 -18.91 6.64
C ALA A 170 9.28 -17.41 6.35
N PRO A 171 10.34 -16.60 6.52
CA PRO A 171 10.28 -15.19 6.16
C PRO A 171 10.04 -15.04 4.64
N PRO A 172 9.27 -14.04 4.20
CA PRO A 172 9.01 -13.81 2.78
C PRO A 172 10.34 -13.55 2.05
N THR A 173 10.62 -14.36 1.02
CA THR A 173 11.74 -14.13 0.12
C THR A 173 11.35 -13.13 -0.95
N CYS A 174 12.03 -11.98 -0.97
CA CYS A 174 11.86 -10.97 -2.00
C CYS A 174 13.05 -11.05 -2.98
N PRO A 175 12.81 -11.18 -4.28
CA PRO A 175 13.87 -10.98 -5.26
C PRO A 175 14.45 -9.56 -5.12
N PRO A 176 15.74 -9.35 -5.43
CA PRO A 176 16.37 -8.05 -5.28
C PRO A 176 15.70 -7.02 -6.20
N MET A 177 15.65 -5.78 -5.72
CA MET A 177 15.24 -4.65 -6.56
C MET A 177 16.29 -4.38 -7.64
N THR A 178 15.83 -3.93 -8.81
CA THR A 178 16.71 -3.70 -9.97
C THR A 178 16.45 -2.33 -10.57
N TRP A 179 17.50 -1.53 -10.76
CA TRP A 179 17.41 -0.29 -11.52
C TRP A 179 17.42 -0.56 -13.00
N LEU A 180 16.56 0.16 -13.71
CA LEU A 180 16.36 0.05 -15.14
C LEU A 180 16.50 1.45 -15.76
N PRO A 181 17.08 1.56 -16.97
CA PRO A 181 17.06 2.81 -17.72
C PRO A 181 15.63 3.33 -17.87
N ILE A 182 15.43 4.65 -17.83
CA ILE A 182 14.10 5.26 -18.04
C ILE A 182 13.48 4.94 -19.41
N SER A 183 14.31 4.59 -20.39
CA SER A 183 13.90 4.14 -21.72
C SER A 183 13.42 2.69 -21.77
N THR A 184 13.44 1.96 -20.65
CA THR A 184 12.90 0.60 -20.59
C THR A 184 11.39 0.64 -20.86
N PRO A 185 10.85 -0.19 -21.76
CA PRO A 185 9.42 -0.21 -22.04
C PRO A 185 8.60 -0.39 -20.77
N TYR A 186 7.63 0.50 -20.54
CA TYR A 186 6.77 0.48 -19.38
C TYR A 186 5.44 -0.18 -19.72
N ASP A 187 5.23 -1.40 -19.22
CA ASP A 187 3.92 -2.06 -19.33
C ASP A 187 3.02 -1.56 -18.20
N LEU A 188 1.87 -1.00 -18.55
CA LEU A 188 0.89 -0.47 -17.60
C LEU A 188 -0.38 -1.33 -17.70
N PRO A 189 -0.47 -2.41 -16.89
CA PRO A 189 -1.62 -3.30 -16.94
C PRO A 189 -2.85 -2.59 -16.39
N LEU A 190 -3.94 -2.64 -17.15
CA LEU A 190 -5.25 -2.29 -16.61
C LEU A 190 -5.68 -3.38 -15.63
N THR A 191 -6.15 -2.97 -14.47
CA THR A 191 -6.64 -3.87 -13.42
C THR A 191 -7.77 -3.21 -12.65
N ALA A 192 -8.76 -4.02 -12.26
CA ALA A 192 -9.83 -3.60 -11.37
C ALA A 192 -9.44 -3.70 -9.89
N ASP A 193 -8.14 -3.80 -9.59
CA ASP A 193 -7.63 -3.97 -8.24
C ASP A 193 -8.00 -2.75 -7.37
N PRO A 194 -8.80 -2.94 -6.30
CA PRO A 194 -9.18 -1.85 -5.41
C PRO A 194 -7.98 -1.21 -4.71
N GLN A 195 -6.82 -1.89 -4.59
CA GLN A 195 -5.61 -1.30 -4.02
C GLN A 195 -5.07 -0.14 -4.88
N LEU A 196 -5.33 -0.12 -6.18
CA LEU A 196 -4.95 1.01 -7.02
C LEU A 196 -5.70 2.30 -6.68
N ALA A 197 -6.86 2.15 -6.05
CA ALA A 197 -7.64 3.28 -5.66
C ALA A 197 -6.98 4.07 -4.51
N GLU A 198 -6.06 3.44 -3.77
CA GLU A 198 -5.18 4.12 -2.81
C GLU A 198 -4.27 5.14 -3.50
N LEU A 199 -3.91 4.95 -4.77
CA LEU A 199 -3.09 5.92 -5.53
C LEU A 199 -3.83 7.25 -5.79
N MET A 200 -5.15 7.30 -5.60
CA MET A 200 -5.92 8.55 -5.70
C MET A 200 -5.89 9.37 -4.40
N CYS A 201 -5.21 8.90 -3.36
CA CYS A 201 -5.39 9.44 -2.03
C CYS A 201 -4.41 10.56 -1.69
N ARG A 202 -4.94 11.73 -1.33
CA ARG A 202 -4.15 12.88 -0.90
C ARG A 202 -3.50 12.70 0.49
N GLY A 203 -3.59 11.55 1.13
CA GLY A 203 -2.89 11.28 2.39
C GLY A 203 -2.39 9.84 2.49
N ALA A 204 -1.11 9.67 2.85
CA ALA A 204 -0.50 8.35 3.09
C ALA A 204 -0.83 7.77 4.48
N ASN A 205 -1.75 8.39 5.23
CA ASN A 205 -2.02 8.06 6.63
C ASN A 205 -3.11 7.00 6.79
N GLY A 206 -3.27 6.13 5.79
CA GLY A 206 -4.17 4.99 5.87
C GLY A 206 -3.64 3.84 6.71
N ARG A 207 -2.33 3.81 7.02
CA ARG A 207 -1.68 2.68 7.71
C ARG A 207 -2.42 2.36 9.01
N ALA A 208 -3.15 1.25 8.97
CA ALA A 208 -4.05 0.72 9.99
C ALA A 208 -3.89 1.38 11.37
N ASP A 209 -4.86 2.22 11.73
CA ASP A 209 -5.07 2.57 13.13
C ASP A 209 -5.12 1.26 13.93
N ALA A 210 -4.41 1.26 15.05
CA ALA A 210 -4.13 0.09 15.88
C ALA A 210 -5.33 -0.86 15.97
N GLU A 211 -5.08 -2.15 15.68
CA GLU A 211 -6.00 -3.24 15.98
C GLU A 211 -6.48 -3.09 17.42
N THR A 212 -7.71 -2.63 17.59
CA THR A 212 -8.25 -2.33 18.91
C THR A 212 -8.84 -3.61 19.44
N THR A 213 -7.98 -4.45 20.01
CA THR A 213 -8.42 -5.67 20.69
C THR A 213 -8.82 -5.32 22.11
N THR A 214 -10.12 -5.27 22.35
CA THR A 214 -10.63 -5.25 23.73
C THR A 214 -10.65 -6.68 24.27
N THR A 215 -9.90 -6.94 25.33
CA THR A 215 -9.95 -8.21 26.07
C THR A 215 -10.84 -8.06 27.30
N PRO A 216 -12.14 -8.39 27.23
CA PRO A 216 -13.01 -8.43 28.39
C PRO A 216 -12.61 -9.57 29.34
N ALA A 217 -13.03 -9.44 30.61
CA ALA A 217 -12.85 -10.50 31.59
C ALA A 217 -13.56 -11.81 31.16
N PRO A 218 -13.05 -12.99 31.58
CA PRO A 218 -13.68 -14.27 31.28
C PRO A 218 -15.14 -14.32 31.70
N LYS A 219 -16.01 -14.83 30.84
CA LYS A 219 -17.44 -15.01 31.09
C LYS A 219 -17.78 -16.49 31.32
N PRO A 220 -18.81 -16.82 32.12
CA PRO A 220 -19.30 -18.19 32.24
C PRO A 220 -19.84 -18.69 30.90
N ALA A 221 -19.47 -19.90 30.45
CA ALA A 221 -19.86 -20.44 29.14
C ALA A 221 -21.40 -20.38 28.88
N PRO A 222 -21.85 -20.10 27.64
CA PRO A 222 -23.27 -19.83 27.32
C PRO A 222 -24.19 -21.09 27.34
N GLY A 223 -23.68 -22.23 27.82
CA GLY A 223 -24.37 -23.52 27.82
C GLY A 223 -24.37 -24.25 26.46
N PRO A 224 -24.88 -25.50 26.40
CA PRO A 224 -24.73 -26.40 25.25
C PRO A 224 -25.22 -25.82 23.91
N ASN A 225 -26.37 -25.14 23.92
CA ASN A 225 -26.95 -24.54 22.73
C ASN A 225 -26.26 -23.24 22.27
N GLY A 226 -25.26 -22.75 23.02
CA GLY A 226 -24.56 -21.50 22.75
C GLY A 226 -23.08 -21.66 22.42
N TRP A 227 -22.55 -22.89 22.41
CA TRP A 227 -21.15 -23.11 22.10
C TRP A 227 -20.88 -22.99 20.59
N PRO A 228 -19.73 -22.41 20.21
CA PRO A 228 -19.29 -22.45 18.82
C PRO A 228 -18.99 -23.89 18.39
N ALA A 229 -19.04 -24.18 17.09
CA ALA A 229 -18.55 -25.45 16.57
C ALA A 229 -17.01 -25.54 16.73
N ALA A 230 -16.46 -26.75 16.89
CA ALA A 230 -15.01 -26.95 17.08
C ALA A 230 -14.14 -26.41 15.94
N ASN A 231 -14.69 -26.24 14.73
CA ASN A 231 -14.03 -25.68 13.56
C ASN A 231 -14.36 -24.20 13.29
N THR A 232 -14.93 -23.49 14.27
CA THR A 232 -15.25 -22.07 14.13
C THR A 232 -13.95 -21.27 13.97
N GLU A 233 -13.86 -20.45 12.92
CA GLU A 233 -12.71 -19.56 12.71
C GLU A 233 -12.51 -18.62 13.90
N GLY A 234 -11.27 -18.45 14.34
CA GLY A 234 -10.92 -17.63 15.50
C GLY A 234 -11.17 -18.28 16.87
N LEU A 235 -11.63 -19.54 16.91
CA LEU A 235 -11.69 -20.33 18.15
C LEU A 235 -10.30 -20.86 18.50
N ASN A 236 -9.81 -20.51 19.69
CA ASN A 236 -8.59 -21.04 20.28
C ASN A 236 -8.91 -21.72 21.61
N CYS A 237 -8.67 -23.02 21.67
CA CYS A 237 -8.83 -23.81 22.89
C CYS A 237 -7.62 -23.63 23.80
N ASN A 238 -7.86 -23.36 25.08
CA ASN A 238 -6.78 -23.29 26.06
C ASN A 238 -6.35 -24.71 26.47
N ALA A 239 -5.10 -24.85 26.88
CA ALA A 239 -4.51 -26.14 27.25
C ALA A 239 -5.18 -26.81 28.48
N ASP A 240 -6.03 -26.10 29.20
CA ASP A 240 -6.79 -26.65 30.34
C ASP A 240 -7.99 -27.52 29.90
N GLY A 241 -8.35 -27.50 28.61
CA GLY A 241 -9.52 -28.17 28.05
C GLY A 241 -10.87 -27.66 28.59
N GLN A 242 -10.86 -26.59 29.37
CA GLN A 242 -12.02 -26.05 30.09
C GLN A 242 -12.33 -24.61 29.73
N SER A 243 -11.42 -23.94 29.04
CA SER A 243 -11.63 -22.61 28.54
C SER A 243 -11.26 -22.49 27.07
N TYR A 244 -11.92 -21.56 26.40
CA TYR A 244 -11.60 -21.18 25.04
C TYR A 244 -11.69 -19.68 24.88
N THR A 245 -11.01 -19.19 23.84
CA THR A 245 -11.09 -17.82 23.40
C THR A 245 -11.64 -17.79 21.98
N LEU A 246 -12.67 -17.00 21.75
CA LEU A 246 -13.25 -16.79 20.43
C LEU A 246 -12.95 -15.36 19.98
N THR A 247 -12.18 -15.22 18.90
CA THR A 247 -11.89 -13.93 18.28
C THR A 247 -12.78 -13.76 17.06
N ARG A 248 -13.57 -12.67 17.04
CA ARG A 248 -14.38 -12.28 15.88
C ARG A 248 -13.88 -10.94 15.37
N CYS A 249 -13.31 -10.95 14.17
CA CYS A 249 -12.86 -9.74 13.50
C CYS A 249 -13.89 -9.27 12.49
N GLN A 250 -14.28 -8.01 12.57
CA GLN A 250 -15.07 -7.35 11.54
C GLN A 250 -14.19 -6.35 10.82
N THR A 251 -14.10 -6.49 9.51
CA THR A 251 -13.41 -5.55 8.64
C THR A 251 -14.41 -4.53 8.14
N SER A 252 -14.24 -3.27 8.53
CA SER A 252 -15.03 -2.15 8.03
C SER A 252 -14.20 -1.32 7.06
N SER A 253 -14.65 -1.17 5.81
CA SER A 253 -14.01 -0.23 4.90
C SER A 253 -14.24 1.19 5.41
N GLN A 254 -13.16 1.97 5.56
CA GLN A 254 -13.25 3.38 5.96
C GLN A 254 -13.23 4.33 4.75
N GLY A 255 -13.51 3.82 3.56
CA GLY A 255 -13.37 4.54 2.29
C GLY A 255 -12.11 4.13 1.54
N LEU A 256 -11.91 4.74 0.38
CA LEU A 256 -10.89 4.36 -0.61
C LEU A 256 -9.46 4.63 -0.16
N CYS A 257 -9.28 5.63 0.71
CA CYS A 257 -7.99 6.16 1.14
C CYS A 257 -7.66 5.87 2.60
N LYS A 258 -8.41 4.96 3.20
CA LYS A 258 -8.15 4.46 4.53
C LYS A 258 -8.14 2.95 4.45
N ASP A 259 -7.18 2.34 5.13
CA ASP A 259 -7.18 0.89 5.28
C ASP A 259 -8.53 0.45 5.85
N ALA A 260 -8.90 -0.79 5.55
CA ALA A 260 -10.05 -1.37 6.19
C ALA A 260 -9.74 -1.48 7.70
N LEU A 261 -10.55 -0.85 8.53
CA LEU A 261 -10.41 -0.96 9.97
C LEU A 261 -10.91 -2.35 10.36
N GLN A 262 -9.98 -3.21 10.77
CA GLN A 262 -10.29 -4.50 11.37
C GLN A 262 -10.49 -4.30 12.87
N SER A 263 -11.72 -4.47 13.33
CA SER A 263 -12.08 -4.44 14.74
C SER A 263 -12.30 -5.87 15.22
N CYS A 264 -11.43 -6.37 16.09
CA CYS A 264 -11.51 -7.72 16.64
C CYS A 264 -12.09 -7.68 18.06
N THR A 265 -13.20 -8.38 18.26
CA THR A 265 -13.73 -8.65 19.60
C THR A 265 -13.26 -10.02 20.03
N GLN A 266 -12.60 -10.09 21.18
CA GLN A 266 -12.16 -11.33 21.78
C GLN A 266 -13.08 -11.66 22.96
N GLU A 267 -13.55 -12.91 23.05
CA GLU A 267 -14.32 -13.37 24.20
C GLU A 267 -13.71 -14.63 24.76
N THR A 268 -13.40 -14.62 26.07
CA THR A 268 -12.92 -15.80 26.79
C THR A 268 -14.05 -16.41 27.59
N TRP A 269 -14.23 -17.72 27.44
CA TRP A 269 -15.26 -18.49 28.11
C TRP A 269 -14.63 -19.63 28.91
N THR A 270 -15.17 -19.88 30.10
CA THR A 270 -14.70 -20.96 30.99
C THR A 270 -15.88 -21.79 31.47
N LEU A 271 -15.68 -23.10 31.54
CA LEU A 271 -16.65 -24.02 32.13
C LEU A 271 -16.70 -23.85 33.66
N PRO A 272 -17.89 -23.90 34.28
CA PRO A 272 -18.02 -23.82 35.73
C PRO A 272 -17.68 -25.13 36.45
N SER A 273 -17.57 -26.25 35.74
CA SER A 273 -17.38 -27.58 36.33
C SER A 273 -16.68 -28.56 35.39
N THR A 274 -15.92 -29.48 35.97
CA THR A 274 -15.36 -30.68 35.31
C THR A 274 -16.25 -31.90 35.54
N PRO A 275 -16.32 -32.87 34.59
CA PRO A 275 -15.66 -32.92 33.27
C PRO A 275 -16.40 -32.11 32.19
N PRO A 276 -15.74 -31.76 31.05
CA PRO A 276 -16.41 -31.08 29.94
C PRO A 276 -17.56 -31.91 29.34
N PRO A 277 -18.68 -31.27 29.01
CA PRO A 277 -19.80 -31.92 28.34
C PRO A 277 -19.46 -32.35 26.90
N ALA A 278 -20.20 -33.33 26.37
CA ALA A 278 -19.88 -33.97 25.08
C ALA A 278 -19.88 -33.01 23.87
N GLU A 279 -20.63 -31.91 23.92
CA GLU A 279 -20.71 -30.92 22.84
C GLU A 279 -19.69 -29.78 23.01
N TRP A 280 -18.84 -29.83 24.03
CA TRP A 280 -17.82 -28.81 24.30
C TRP A 280 -16.82 -28.72 23.13
N PRO A 281 -16.54 -27.52 22.60
CA PRO A 281 -15.77 -27.38 21.36
C PRO A 281 -14.27 -27.64 21.51
N CYS A 282 -13.77 -27.75 22.75
CA CYS A 282 -12.37 -27.97 23.04
C CYS A 282 -12.14 -29.36 23.63
N PRO A 283 -11.83 -30.37 22.81
CA PRO A 283 -11.54 -31.70 23.30
C PRO A 283 -10.29 -31.69 24.18
N ILE A 284 -10.30 -32.50 25.24
CA ILE A 284 -9.08 -32.82 25.98
C ILE A 284 -8.38 -33.91 25.17
N GLU A 285 -7.26 -33.56 24.51
CA GLU A 285 -6.35 -34.56 23.91
C GLU A 285 -5.55 -35.32 24.97
#